data_AF-A0A351VIS8-F1
#
_entry.id   AF-A0A351VIS8-F1
#
_cell.length_a   1.000
_cell.length_b   1.000
_cell.length_c   1.000
_cell.angle_alpha   90.00
_cell.angle_beta   90.00
_cell.angle_gamma   90.00
#
_symmetry.space_group_name_H-M   'P 1'
#
loop_
_entity.id
_entity.type
_entity.pdbx_description
1 polymer ?
#
loop_
_entity_poly.entity_id
_entity_poly.type
_entity_poly.pdbx_seq_one_letter_code
_entity_poly.pdbx_strand_id
1 'polypeptide(L)'
;MPITVKASDFKFKYPRDIARREKPKFSGLPDPAPFNRHDLYEILPMMNAVMNGLGSEEGEVLNMLEDLLNDMPGFISTRGEVYDYLLGSARECLKR
;
A
#
# COMPACT_ATOMS: atom_id res chain seq x y z
N MET A 1 1.22 -12.84 -12.88
CA MET A 1 -0.25 -12.72 -12.80
C MET A 1 -0.56 -11.47 -11.99
N PRO A 2 -1.64 -10.71 -12.25
CA PRO A 2 -1.96 -9.55 -11.41
C PRO A 2 -2.33 -10.05 -10.01
N ILE A 3 -1.47 -9.76 -9.05
CA ILE A 3 -1.73 -10.06 -7.64
C ILE A 3 -2.96 -9.23 -7.25
N THR A 4 -3.91 -9.89 -6.60
CA THR A 4 -5.19 -9.30 -6.18
C THR A 4 -5.30 -9.41 -4.67
N VAL A 5 -4.94 -8.34 -3.97
CA VAL A 5 -5.07 -8.22 -2.52
C VAL A 5 -6.52 -7.93 -2.16
N LYS A 6 -7.11 -8.72 -1.27
CA LYS A 6 -8.45 -8.46 -0.74
C LYS A 6 -8.36 -7.77 0.60
N ALA A 7 -9.42 -7.04 0.93
CA ALA A 7 -9.58 -6.42 2.25
C ALA A 7 -9.46 -7.40 3.43
N SER A 8 -9.77 -8.68 3.19
CA SER A 8 -9.71 -9.73 4.20
C SER A 8 -8.31 -10.29 4.43
N ASP A 9 -7.37 -10.01 3.53
CA ASP A 9 -5.98 -10.49 3.65
C ASP A 9 -5.14 -9.60 4.58
N PHE A 10 -5.61 -8.38 4.86
CA PHE A 10 -4.94 -7.45 5.77
C PHE A 10 -4.98 -7.93 7.22
N LYS A 11 -3.83 -7.83 7.90
CA LYS A 11 -3.67 -8.02 9.34
C LYS A 11 -4.45 -6.96 10.13
N PHE A 12 -4.43 -5.71 9.69
CA PHE A 12 -5.12 -4.61 10.35
C PHE A 12 -6.50 -4.36 9.75
N LYS A 13 -7.45 -3.96 10.62
CA LYS A 13 -8.78 -3.56 10.19
C LYS A 13 -8.80 -2.08 9.85
N TYR A 14 -8.88 -1.77 8.56
CA TYR A 14 -9.04 -0.40 8.08
C TYR A 14 -10.52 -0.03 7.91
N PRO A 15 -10.94 1.16 8.38
CA PRO A 15 -12.27 1.67 8.07
C PRO A 15 -12.42 1.88 6.58
N ARG A 16 -13.64 1.64 6.09
CA ARG A 16 -14.03 1.93 4.70
C ARG A 16 -14.57 3.36 4.67
N ASP A 17 -13.75 4.33 4.27
CA ASP A 17 -14.23 5.70 4.14
C ASP A 17 -15.08 5.81 2.87
N ILE A 18 -16.39 5.60 3.03
CA ILE A 18 -17.36 5.67 1.95
C ILE A 18 -17.49 7.09 1.39
N ALA A 19 -17.12 8.12 2.17
CA ALA A 19 -17.16 9.52 1.76
C ALA A 19 -16.10 9.86 0.70
N ARG A 20 -14.98 9.13 0.66
CA ARG A 20 -13.92 9.28 -0.35
C ARG A 20 -13.93 8.21 -1.44
N ARG A 21 -14.93 7.32 -1.46
CA ARG A 21 -15.05 6.22 -2.44
C ARG A 21 -15.00 6.69 -3.90
N GLU A 22 -15.48 7.89 -4.18
CA GLU A 22 -15.54 8.48 -5.52
C GLU A 22 -14.24 9.14 -5.97
N LYS A 23 -13.23 9.24 -5.09
CA LYS A 23 -11.94 9.83 -5.46
C LYS A 23 -11.15 8.86 -6.36
N PRO A 24 -10.40 9.41 -7.33
CA PRO A 24 -9.51 8.58 -8.16
C PRO A 24 -8.53 7.86 -7.25
N LYS A 25 -8.47 6.53 -7.41
CA LYS A 25 -7.53 5.66 -6.70
C LYS A 25 -6.14 5.80 -7.30
N PHE A 26 -5.13 5.33 -6.57
CA PHE A 26 -3.77 5.26 -7.10
C PHE A 26 -3.75 4.49 -8.43
N SER A 27 -3.29 5.15 -9.49
CA SER A 27 -3.27 4.58 -10.86
C SER A 27 -1.85 4.43 -11.42
N GLY A 28 -0.83 4.68 -10.59
CA GLY A 28 0.58 4.63 -10.97
C GLY A 28 1.30 5.95 -10.73
N LEU A 29 2.62 5.93 -10.89
CA LEU A 29 3.48 7.10 -10.72
C LEU A 29 3.50 7.98 -11.98
N PRO A 30 3.67 9.31 -11.86
CA PRO A 30 3.72 10.09 -10.61
C PRO A 30 2.31 10.43 -10.10
N ASP A 31 2.04 10.16 -8.81
CA ASP A 31 0.77 10.53 -8.16
C ASP A 31 1.05 11.44 -6.96
N PRO A 32 0.94 12.78 -7.14
CA PRO A 32 1.18 13.75 -6.07
C PRO A 32 0.00 13.87 -5.11
N ALA A 33 -1.07 13.08 -5.28
CA ALA A 33 -2.22 13.16 -4.39
C ALA A 33 -1.82 12.71 -2.96
N PRO A 34 -2.42 13.32 -1.93
CA PRO A 34 -2.19 12.90 -0.55
C PRO A 34 -2.71 11.48 -0.34
N PHE A 35 -1.94 10.67 0.38
CA PHE A 35 -2.31 9.30 0.71
C PHE A 35 -2.90 9.21 2.12
N ASN A 36 -4.07 8.58 2.25
CA ASN A 36 -4.67 8.28 3.54
C ASN A 36 -4.35 6.86 3.99
N ARG A 37 -3.37 6.73 4.89
CA ARG A 37 -2.97 5.46 5.52
C ARG A 37 -3.99 4.84 6.48
N HIS A 38 -5.12 5.52 6.73
CA HIS A 38 -6.20 4.98 7.54
C HIS A 38 -7.40 4.54 6.70
N ASP A 39 -7.39 4.75 5.39
CA ASP A 39 -8.51 4.38 4.53
C ASP A 39 -8.24 3.12 3.72
N LEU A 40 -9.13 2.13 3.85
CA LEU A 40 -9.01 0.87 3.11
C LEU A 40 -9.01 1.07 1.59
N TYR A 41 -9.78 2.03 1.06
CA TYR A 41 -9.87 2.24 -0.38
C TYR A 41 -8.62 2.88 -0.98
N GLU A 42 -7.78 3.54 -0.19
CA GLU A 42 -6.45 4.01 -0.57
C GLU A 42 -5.37 2.94 -0.35
N ILE A 43 -5.41 2.25 0.77
CA ILE A 43 -4.40 1.23 1.14
C ILE A 43 -4.47 0.03 0.21
N LEU A 44 -5.68 -0.45 -0.11
CA LEU A 44 -5.86 -1.63 -0.96
C LEU A 44 -5.21 -1.49 -2.35
N PRO A 45 -5.48 -0.46 -3.16
CA PRO A 45 -4.80 -0.30 -4.44
C PRO A 45 -3.29 -0.04 -4.30
N MET A 46 -2.85 0.62 -3.22
CA MET A 46 -1.43 0.85 -2.95
C MET A 46 -0.69 -0.47 -2.70
N MET A 47 -1.20 -1.29 -1.78
CA MET A 47 -0.64 -2.59 -1.43
C MET A 47 -0.65 -3.53 -2.62
N ASN A 48 -1.74 -3.53 -3.38
CA ASN A 48 -1.83 -4.29 -4.63
C ASN A 48 -0.76 -3.87 -5.63
N ALA A 49 -0.53 -2.57 -5.81
CA ALA A 49 0.50 -2.06 -6.72
C ALA A 49 1.92 -2.44 -6.25
N VAL A 50 2.20 -2.34 -4.94
CA VAL A 50 3.52 -2.69 -4.38
C VAL A 50 3.76 -4.19 -4.51
N MET A 51 2.80 -5.04 -4.14
CA MET A 51 2.91 -6.50 -4.30
C MET A 51 3.12 -6.90 -5.76
N ASN A 52 2.42 -6.26 -6.70
CA ASN A 52 2.68 -6.46 -8.13
C ASN A 52 4.10 -6.02 -8.53
N GLY A 53 4.62 -4.92 -7.97
CA GLY A 53 6.00 -4.46 -8.19
C GLY A 53 7.09 -5.33 -7.55
N LEU A 54 6.73 -6.10 -6.52
CA LEU A 54 7.58 -7.12 -5.89
C LEU A 54 7.47 -8.47 -6.61
N GLY A 55 6.32 -8.76 -7.24
CA GLY A 55 6.01 -10.06 -7.81
C GLY A 55 5.69 -11.13 -6.76
N SER A 56 5.32 -10.72 -5.54
CA SER A 56 5.02 -11.63 -4.41
C SER A 56 3.53 -11.63 -4.09
N GLU A 57 2.94 -12.82 -3.97
CA GLU A 57 1.54 -13.02 -3.56
C GLU A 57 1.39 -13.51 -2.10
N GLU A 58 2.50 -13.56 -1.37
CA GLU A 58 2.56 -14.12 -0.03
C GLU A 58 1.93 -13.17 1.00
N GLY A 59 1.04 -13.72 1.84
CA GLY A 59 0.40 -12.95 2.93
C GLY A 59 1.41 -12.44 3.95
N GLU A 60 2.56 -13.10 4.11
CA GLU A 60 3.65 -12.62 4.97
C GLU A 60 4.25 -11.31 4.45
N VAL A 61 4.40 -11.18 3.12
CA VAL A 61 4.87 -9.93 2.48
C VAL A 61 3.83 -8.83 2.66
N LEU A 62 2.54 -9.14 2.53
CA LEU A 62 1.47 -8.17 2.80
C LEU A 62 1.52 -7.68 4.25
N ASN A 63 1.65 -8.60 5.22
CA ASN A 63 1.76 -8.26 6.64
C ASN A 63 2.99 -7.39 6.93
N MET A 64 4.11 -7.65 6.26
CA MET A 64 5.33 -6.84 6.34
C MET A 64 5.11 -5.44 5.76
N LEU A 65 4.44 -5.34 4.62
CA LEU A 65 4.10 -4.04 4.02
C LEU A 65 3.18 -3.22 4.92
N GLU A 66 2.22 -3.85 5.61
CA GLU A 66 1.39 -3.18 6.60
C GLU A 66 2.21 -2.65 7.78
N ASP A 67 3.19 -3.41 8.24
CA ASP A 67 4.09 -2.98 9.33
C ASP A 67 4.93 -1.77 8.91
N LEU A 68 5.52 -1.84 7.71
CA LEU A 68 6.26 -0.72 7.09
C LEU A 68 5.37 0.51 6.90
N LEU A 69 4.10 0.33 6.49
CA LEU A 69 3.16 1.44 6.34
C LEU A 69 2.87 2.12 7.69
N ASN A 70 2.82 1.33 8.77
CA ASN A 70 2.56 1.83 10.11
C ASN A 70 3.79 2.54 10.72
N ASP A 71 4.99 2.03 10.44
CA ASP A 71 6.27 2.65 10.85
C ASP A 71 6.69 3.83 9.96
N MET A 72 6.00 4.02 8.83
CA MET A 72 6.32 5.03 7.83
C MET A 72 6.44 6.43 8.45
N PRO A 73 7.54 7.16 8.16
CA PRO A 73 7.76 8.47 8.72
C PRO A 73 6.76 9.50 8.19
N GLY A 74 6.32 10.41 9.08
CA GLY A 74 5.23 11.36 8.79
C GLY A 74 5.54 12.43 7.74
N PHE A 75 6.78 12.54 7.24
CA PHE A 75 7.09 13.42 6.11
C PHE A 75 6.60 12.85 4.78
N ILE A 76 6.42 11.53 4.68
CA ILE A 76 5.87 10.87 3.48
C ILE A 76 4.36 11.06 3.48
N SER A 77 3.87 11.89 2.56
CA SER A 77 2.46 12.29 2.52
C SER A 77 1.78 12.00 1.19
N THR A 78 2.53 11.82 0.11
CA THR A 78 1.97 11.57 -1.23
C THR A 78 1.91 10.09 -1.56
N ARG A 79 0.95 9.70 -2.40
CA ARG A 79 0.81 8.32 -2.88
C ARG A 79 2.08 7.81 -3.56
N GLY A 80 2.74 8.67 -4.33
CA GLY A 80 3.96 8.29 -5.02
C GLY A 80 5.13 8.00 -4.08
N GLU A 81 5.34 8.84 -3.07
CA GLU A 81 6.38 8.61 -2.06
C GLU A 81 6.10 7.36 -1.23
N VAL A 82 4.83 7.14 -0.85
CA VAL A 82 4.43 5.93 -0.10
C VAL A 82 4.73 4.67 -0.92
N TYR A 83 4.41 4.67 -2.22
CA TYR A 83 4.70 3.55 -3.10
C TYR A 83 6.20 3.25 -3.16
N ASP A 84 7.02 4.28 -3.41
CA ASP A 84 8.47 4.13 -3.53
C ASP A 84 9.10 3.64 -2.22
N TYR A 85 8.67 4.22 -1.09
CA TYR A 85 9.09 3.83 0.24
C TYR A 85 8.77 2.37 0.56
N LEU A 86 7.51 1.94 0.33
CA LEU A 86 7.08 0.57 0.59
C LEU A 86 7.82 -0.42 -0.31
N LEU A 87 7.89 -0.13 -1.62
CA LEU A 87 8.55 -1.01 -2.58
C LEU A 87 10.04 -1.14 -2.29
N GLY A 88 10.73 -0.02 -2.04
CA GLY A 88 12.15 0.01 -1.69
C GLY A 88 12.43 -0.74 -0.40
N SER A 89 11.69 -0.44 0.66
CA SER A 89 11.88 -1.07 1.98
C SER A 89 11.58 -2.57 1.95
N ALA A 90 10.51 -2.98 1.26
CA ALA A 90 10.18 -4.39 1.12
C ALA A 90 11.23 -5.18 0.32
N ARG A 91 11.79 -4.58 -0.75
CA ARG A 91 12.89 -5.21 -1.51
C ARG A 91 14.13 -5.42 -0.66
N GLU A 92 14.47 -4.45 0.18
CA GLU A 92 15.62 -4.57 1.07
C GLU A 92 15.38 -5.61 2.17
N CYS A 93 14.13 -5.73 2.65
CA CYS A 93 13.77 -6.78 3.62
C CYS A 93 13.81 -8.19 2.99
N LEU A 94 13.33 -8.35 1.76
CA LEU A 94 13.30 -9.64 1.04
C LEU A 94 14.66 -10.12 0.55
N LYS A 95 15.65 -9.23 0.41
CA LYS A 95 17.03 -9.60 0.03
C LYS A 95 17.85 -10.15 1.18
N ARG A 96 17.34 -10.06 2.42
CA ARG A 96 18.06 -10.37 3.64
C ARG A 96 17.79 -11.78 4.12
#